data_AF-A0A3B8ZEP8-F1
#
_entry.id   AF-A0A3B8ZEP8-F1
#
_cell.length_a   1.000
_cell.length_b   1.000
_cell.length_c   1.000
_cell.angle_alpha   90.00
_cell.angle_beta   90.00
_cell.angle_gamma   90.00
#
_symmetry.space_group_name_H-M   'P 1'
#
loop_
_entity.id
_entity.type
_entity.pdbx_description
1 polymer ?
#
loop_
_entity_poly.entity_id
_entity_poly.type
_entity_poly.pdbx_seq_one_letter_code
_entity_poly.pdbx_strand_id
1 'polypeptide(L)'
;YPGVGPEHSFWKDQGRVEYTMCRDDQALQTFDKVARMEGILPALESSHAVAKAIELASQLSSDKVVLVCLSGRGEKDAAEIARLTGRDY
;
A
#
# COMPACT_ATOMS: atom_id res chain seq x y z
N TYR A 1 3.90 -13.22 -5.48
CA TYR A 1 5.22 -13.78 -5.87
C TYR A 1 5.98 -14.14 -4.59
N PRO A 2 6.62 -15.33 -4.48
CA PRO A 2 7.17 -15.82 -3.20
C PRO A 2 8.59 -15.30 -2.86
N GLY A 3 9.28 -14.65 -3.79
CA GLY A 3 10.65 -14.14 -3.59
C GLY A 3 10.72 -12.61 -3.50
N VAL A 4 11.93 -12.10 -3.27
CA VAL A 4 12.29 -10.68 -3.36
C VAL A 4 13.62 -10.53 -4.11
N GLY A 5 13.82 -9.41 -4.81
CA GLY A 5 15.04 -9.18 -5.58
C GLY A 5 16.32 -9.23 -4.71
N PRO A 6 17.45 -9.72 -5.24
CA PRO A 6 18.66 -9.93 -4.44
C PRO A 6 19.22 -8.63 -3.82
N GLU A 7 19.06 -7.50 -4.50
CA GLU A 7 19.48 -6.19 -3.99
C GLU A 7 18.68 -5.77 -2.75
N HIS A 8 17.37 -6.06 -2.72
CA HIS A 8 16.52 -5.80 -1.56
C HIS A 8 16.92 -6.66 -0.35
N SER A 9 17.21 -7.96 -0.58
CA SER A 9 17.74 -8.85 0.47
C SER A 9 19.05 -8.32 1.03
N PHE A 10 19.97 -7.90 0.16
CA PHE A 10 21.23 -7.30 0.58
C PHE A 10 21.03 -6.02 1.41
N TRP A 11 20.15 -5.10 0.98
CA TRP A 11 19.87 -3.88 1.75
C TRP A 11 19.20 -4.15 3.09
N LYS A 12 18.38 -5.20 3.21
CA LYS A 12 17.84 -5.65 4.49
C LYS A 12 18.98 -6.07 5.43
N ASP A 13 19.88 -6.91 4.95
CA ASP A 13 20.95 -7.48 5.77
C ASP A 13 21.98 -6.43 6.20
N GLN A 14 22.14 -5.35 5.41
CA GLN A 14 22.94 -4.18 5.77
C GLN A 14 22.20 -3.17 6.67
N GLY A 15 20.93 -3.40 7.01
CA GLY A 15 20.12 -2.47 7.80
C GLY A 15 19.77 -1.16 7.09
N ARG A 16 19.92 -1.10 5.76
CA ARG A 16 19.65 0.10 4.95
C ARG A 16 18.16 0.30 4.67
N VAL A 17 17.40 -0.79 4.58
CA VAL A 17 15.96 -0.77 4.31
C VAL A 17 15.27 -1.69 5.30
N GLU A 18 14.23 -1.17 5.94
CA GLU A 18 13.32 -1.97 6.76
C GLU A 18 12.18 -2.51 5.89
N TYR A 19 11.94 -3.82 6.00
CA TYR A 19 10.85 -4.49 5.31
C TYR A 19 9.76 -4.82 6.31
N THR A 20 8.54 -4.41 5.99
CA THR A 20 7.35 -4.63 6.81
C THR A 20 6.31 -5.40 6.00
N MET A 21 5.19 -5.73 6.64
CA MET A 21 4.06 -6.40 6.00
C MET A 21 2.81 -5.52 6.12
N CYS A 22 1.86 -5.75 5.22
CA CYS A 22 0.50 -5.23 5.28
C CYS A 22 -0.41 -6.39 4.91
N ARG A 23 -1.49 -6.59 5.66
CA ARG A 23 -2.47 -7.63 5.38
C ARG A 23 -3.48 -7.15 4.35
N ASP A 24 -4.14 -8.09 3.67
CA ASP A 24 -5.10 -7.79 2.60
C ASP A 24 -6.27 -6.92 3.09
N ASP A 25 -6.77 -7.15 4.30
CA ASP A 25 -7.85 -6.36 4.89
C ASP A 25 -7.44 -4.90 5.12
N GLN A 26 -6.19 -4.66 5.53
CA GLN A 26 -5.64 -3.32 5.70
C GLN A 26 -5.48 -2.62 4.34
N ALA A 27 -5.03 -3.35 3.32
CA ALA A 27 -4.89 -2.83 1.96
C ALA A 27 -6.25 -2.47 1.35
N LEU A 28 -7.27 -3.31 1.51
CA LEU A 28 -8.64 -3.06 1.03
C LEU A 28 -9.28 -1.84 1.71
N GLN A 29 -9.13 -1.71 3.03
CA GLN A 29 -9.61 -0.52 3.75
C GLN A 29 -8.89 0.76 3.28
N THR A 30 -7.60 0.65 2.99
CA THR A 30 -6.81 1.78 2.50
C THR A 30 -7.19 2.18 1.08
N PHE A 31 -7.44 1.20 0.20
CA PHE A 31 -7.98 1.45 -1.14
C PHE A 31 -9.26 2.30 -1.06
N ASP A 32 -10.24 1.87 -0.26
CA ASP A 32 -11.50 2.59 -0.08
C ASP A 32 -11.29 4.00 0.47
N LYS A 33 -10.35 4.16 1.42
CA LYS A 33 -10.03 5.45 2.03
C LYS A 33 -9.45 6.42 1.00
N VAL A 34 -8.46 5.99 0.22
CA VAL A 34 -7.81 6.82 -0.82
C VAL A 34 -8.81 7.19 -1.91
N ALA A 35 -9.63 6.24 -2.36
CA ALA A 35 -10.67 6.48 -3.35
C ALA A 35 -11.67 7.56 -2.90
N ARG A 36 -12.10 7.51 -1.63
CA ARG A 36 -13.08 8.46 -1.07
C ARG A 36 -12.50 9.82 -0.73
N MET A 37 -11.25 9.86 -0.25
CA MET A 37 -10.64 11.10 0.22
C MET A 37 -9.94 11.87 -0.90
N GLU A 38 -9.26 11.17 -1.79
CA GLU A 38 -8.39 11.78 -2.81
C GLU A 38 -8.94 11.60 -4.24
N GLY A 39 -9.99 10.79 -4.44
CA GLY A 39 -10.52 10.50 -5.77
C GLY A 39 -9.59 9.65 -6.64
N ILE A 40 -8.57 9.03 -6.04
CA ILE A 40 -7.59 8.18 -6.71
C ILE A 40 -7.96 6.73 -6.45
N LEU A 41 -7.99 5.90 -7.50
CA LEU A 41 -8.11 4.45 -7.38
C LEU A 41 -6.70 3.83 -7.40
N PRO A 42 -6.04 3.61 -6.25
CA PRO A 42 -4.71 3.00 -6.24
C PRO A 42 -4.80 1.52 -6.63
N ALA A 43 -3.73 0.97 -7.21
CA ALA A 43 -3.62 -0.48 -7.31
C ALA A 43 -3.66 -1.11 -5.90
N LEU A 44 -4.13 -2.36 -5.79
CA LEU A 44 -4.11 -3.07 -4.51
C LEU A 44 -2.69 -3.20 -3.96
N GLU A 45 -1.71 -3.41 -4.84
CA GLU A 45 -0.29 -3.44 -4.49
C GLU A 45 0.19 -2.10 -3.91
N SER A 46 -0.23 -0.96 -4.48
CA SER A 46 0.10 0.37 -3.94
C SER A 46 -0.62 0.65 -2.62
N SER A 47 -1.82 0.11 -2.43
CA SER A 47 -2.60 0.28 -1.20
C SER A 47 -1.90 -0.30 0.03
N HIS A 48 -1.08 -1.34 -0.13
CA HIS A 48 -0.23 -1.87 0.93
C HIS A 48 0.79 -0.82 1.43
N ALA A 49 1.43 -0.10 0.51
CA ALA A 49 2.41 0.94 0.85
C ALA A 49 1.74 2.14 1.54
N VAL A 50 0.58 2.57 1.03
CA VAL A 50 -0.16 3.69 1.63
C VAL A 50 -0.67 3.35 3.03
N ALA A 51 -1.10 2.10 3.26
CA ALA A 51 -1.55 1.66 4.59
C ALA A 51 -0.45 1.85 5.63
N LYS A 52 0.77 1.39 5.30
CA LYS A 52 1.95 1.57 6.16
C LYS A 52 2.41 3.01 6.26
N ALA A 53 2.27 3.80 5.20
CA ALA A 53 2.59 5.22 5.24
C ALA A 53 1.67 6.00 6.19
N ILE A 54 0.36 5.69 6.22
CA ILE A 54 -0.59 6.28 7.17
C ILE A 54 -0.22 5.92 8.61
N GLU A 55 0.11 4.65 8.87
CA GLU A 55 0.54 4.19 10.18
C GLU A 55 1.84 4.90 10.62
N LEU A 56 2.86 4.94 9.76
CA LEU A 56 4.12 5.63 10.02
C LEU A 56 3.88 7.13 10.28
N ALA A 57 3.12 7.80 9.42
CA ALA A 57 2.83 9.23 9.55
C ALA A 57 2.11 9.55 10.87
N SER A 58 1.28 8.65 11.39
CA SER A 58 0.59 8.82 12.68
C SER A 58 1.54 8.86 13.89
N GLN A 59 2.76 8.36 13.73
CA GLN A 59 3.80 8.30 14.75
C GLN A 59 4.84 9.41 14.60
N LEU A 60 4.79 10.17 13.50
CA LEU A 60 5.71 11.27 13.20
C LEU A 60 5.10 12.61 13.61
N SER A 61 5.96 13.61 13.76
CA SER A 61 5.52 15.00 13.90
C SER A 61 4.98 15.55 12.57
N SER A 62 4.05 16.51 12.64
CA SER A 62 3.33 17.04 11.48
C SER A 62 4.21 17.80 10.48
N ASP A 63 5.45 18.14 10.82
CA ASP A 63 6.44 18.74 9.92
C ASP A 63 7.16 17.71 9.04
N LYS A 64 6.99 16.40 9.29
CA LYS A 64 7.62 15.35 8.49
C LYS A 64 6.85 15.09 7.20
N VAL A 65 7.62 14.80 6.15
CA VAL A 65 7.09 14.43 4.83
C VAL A 65 7.37 12.95 4.58
N VAL A 66 6.34 12.22 4.21
CA VAL A 66 6.44 10.81 3.79
C VAL A 66 6.22 10.75 2.28
N LEU A 67 7.22 10.27 1.55
CA LEU A 67 7.11 10.03 0.11
C LEU A 67 6.69 8.57 -0.13
N VAL A 68 5.63 8.37 -0.92
CA VAL A 68 5.09 7.04 -1.21
C VAL A 68 5.12 6.80 -2.72
N CYS A 69 5.62 5.63 -3.12
CA CYS A 69 5.54 5.19 -4.52
C CYS A 69 4.14 4.61 -4.81
N LEU A 70 3.32 5.37 -5.54
CA LEU A 70 2.05 4.91 -6.13
C LEU A 70 2.36 4.12 -7.40
N SER A 71 2.74 2.86 -7.23
CA SER A 71 3.26 1.99 -8.28
C SER A 71 2.29 1.71 -9.43
N GLY A 72 0.98 1.87 -9.22
CA GLY A 72 0.00 1.61 -10.27
C GLY A 72 -1.40 2.11 -9.94
N ARG A 73 -2.25 2.02 -10.96
CA ARG A 73 -3.66 2.39 -10.94
C ARG A 73 -4.56 1.17 -10.76
N GLY A 74 -5.69 1.35 -10.09
CA GLY A 74 -6.57 0.28 -9.63
C GLY A 74 -7.69 -0.14 -10.59
N GLU A 75 -7.79 0.39 -11.82
CA GLU A 75 -8.88 0.00 -12.72
C GLU A 75 -8.88 -1.52 -13.01
N LYS A 76 -7.69 -2.14 -13.08
CA LYS A 76 -7.57 -3.59 -13.27
C LYS A 76 -8.08 -4.40 -12.07
N ASP A 77 -8.06 -3.80 -10.88
CA ASP A 77 -8.36 -4.49 -9.62
C ASP A 77 -9.82 -4.31 -9.22
N ALA A 78 -10.58 -3.44 -9.89
CA ALA A 78 -11.89 -3.03 -9.44
C ALA A 78 -12.92 -4.18 -9.41
N ALA A 79 -12.87 -5.10 -10.37
CA ALA A 79 -13.70 -6.32 -10.36
C ALA A 79 -13.35 -7.25 -9.20
N GLU A 80 -12.05 -7.40 -8.90
CA GLU A 80 -11.59 -8.23 -7.79
C GLU A 80 -11.95 -7.61 -6.44
N ILE A 81 -11.83 -6.29 -6.32
CA ILE A 81 -12.24 -5.55 -5.13
C ILE A 81 -13.74 -5.69 -4.89
N ALA A 82 -14.56 -5.58 -5.92
CA ALA A 82 -16.00 -5.79 -5.83
C ALA A 82 -16.31 -7.21 -5.32
N ARG A 83 -15.64 -8.23 -5.89
CA ARG A 83 -15.76 -9.62 -5.45
C ARG A 83 -15.34 -9.82 -3.98
N LEU A 84 -14.22 -9.24 -3.55
CA LEU A 84 -13.69 -9.35 -2.19
C LEU A 84 -14.54 -8.59 -1.16
N THR A 85 -15.22 -7.52 -1.57
CA THR A 85 -16.01 -6.65 -0.69
C THR A 85 -17.52 -6.92 -0.75
N GLY A 86 -17.96 -7.85 -1.60
CA GLY A 86 -19.38 -8.17 -1.79
C GLY A 86 -20.17 -7.02 -2.42
N ARG A 87 -19.54 -6.22 -3.29
CA ARG A 87 -20.16 -5.11 -4.02
C ARG A 87 -20.44 -5.54 -5.47
N ASP A 88 -21.43 -4.90 -6.08
CA ASP A 88 -21.67 -5.03 -7.53
C ASP A 88 -20.59 -4.28 -8.33
N TYR A 89 -20.21 -4.81 -9.49
CA TYR A 89 -19.21 -4.26 -10.42
C TYR A 89 -19.82 -3.91 -11.77
#